data_AF-A0A1Q8DMP0-F1
#
_entry.id   AF-A0A1Q8DMP0-F1
#
_cell.length_a   1.000
_cell.length_b   1.000
_cell.length_c   1.000
_cell.angle_alpha   90.00
_cell.angle_beta   90.00
_cell.angle_gamma   90.00
#
_symmetry.space_group_name_H-M   'P 1'
#
loop_
_entity.id
_entity.type
_entity.pdbx_description
1 polymer ?
#
loop_
_entity_poly.entity_id
_entity_poly.type
_entity_poly.pdbx_seq_one_letter_code
_entity_poly.pdbx_strand_id
1 'polypeptide(L)'
;MLASITSVLAELLALLPFMSPDRAQIVISSFWPMLKGGIYYSIPLALISFAIGMAIALTVALIRIVPRAGWFHEIIYRLARIYVSAIRGTPMLVQLFIIFYGLPSVGVKLDPFPSAIIAFSLNIGAYASETVRASILSIPKGQWEAGSTVGLTYLQTFRHVILPQALRVSVPPLSNTFISLVKDTSLASLVLVTELFKQAQIITARNYEFMLVYTEAAIIYWGICLFLTFIQGKLETRLDRYVAK
;
A
#
# COMPACT_ATOMS: atom_id res chain seq x y z
N MET A 1 23.89 -11.41 27.47
CA MET A 1 23.95 -11.10 26.03
C MET A 1 23.07 -9.90 25.67
N LEU A 2 21.75 -9.93 25.92
CA LEU A 2 20.89 -8.75 25.68
C LEU A 2 21.28 -7.52 26.50
N ALA A 3 21.62 -7.69 27.79
CA ALA A 3 22.10 -6.60 28.65
C ALA A 3 23.43 -5.96 28.21
N SER A 4 24.28 -6.71 27.48
CA SER A 4 25.53 -6.15 26.91
C SER A 4 25.26 -5.39 25.61
N ILE A 5 24.24 -5.78 24.84
CA ILE A 5 23.84 -5.07 23.62
C ILE A 5 23.18 -3.74 23.96
N THR A 6 22.31 -3.72 24.98
CA THR A 6 21.64 -2.48 25.42
C THR A 6 22.62 -1.47 26.00
N SER A 7 23.65 -1.91 26.73
CA SER A 7 24.70 -1.03 27.25
C SER A 7 25.56 -0.46 26.12
N VAL A 8 25.99 -1.30 25.17
CA VAL A 8 26.74 -0.83 23.99
C VAL A 8 25.91 0.15 23.15
N LEU A 9 24.61 -0.08 22.96
CA LEU A 9 23.73 0.86 22.27
C LEU A 9 23.60 2.19 23.02
N ALA A 10 23.49 2.15 24.35
CA ALA A 10 23.44 3.36 25.15
C ALA A 10 24.74 4.18 25.04
N GLU A 11 25.90 3.51 25.07
CA GLU A 11 27.21 4.14 24.86
C GLU A 11 27.32 4.77 23.46
N LEU A 12 26.87 4.06 22.41
CA LEU A 12 26.85 4.60 21.04
C LEU A 12 25.91 5.81 20.91
N LEU A 13 24.72 5.74 21.50
CA LEU A 13 23.76 6.83 21.48
C LEU A 13 24.30 8.05 22.24
N ALA A 14 25.05 7.84 23.33
CA ALA A 14 25.68 8.91 24.10
C ALA A 14 26.76 9.69 23.32
N LEU A 15 27.23 9.18 22.17
CA LEU A 15 28.10 9.95 21.26
C LEU A 15 27.36 11.12 20.58
N LEU A 16 26.03 11.09 20.55
CA LEU A 16 25.24 12.18 19.98
C LEU A 16 25.13 13.33 20.99
N PRO A 17 25.42 14.58 20.58
CA PRO A 17 25.53 15.72 21.50
C PRO A 17 24.22 16.09 22.20
N PHE A 18 23.08 15.60 21.71
CA PHE A 18 21.76 15.82 22.27
C PHE A 18 21.24 14.63 23.10
N MET A 19 21.99 13.54 23.24
CA MET A 19 21.50 12.31 23.86
C MET A 19 21.88 12.20 25.34
N SER A 20 20.90 12.34 26.22
CA SER A 20 21.06 12.01 27.64
C SER A 20 20.85 10.49 27.89
N PRO A 21 21.29 9.95 29.03
CA PRO A 21 21.04 8.55 29.40
C PRO A 21 19.54 8.18 29.36
N ASP A 22 18.68 9.08 29.83
CA ASP A 22 17.23 8.88 29.82
C ASP A 22 16.68 8.79 28.39
N ARG A 23 17.15 9.66 27.49
CA ARG A 23 16.77 9.64 26.06
C ARG A 23 17.24 8.36 25.38
N ALA A 24 18.46 7.91 25.66
CA ALA A 24 18.97 6.65 25.14
C ALA A 24 18.12 5.45 25.62
N GLN A 25 17.72 5.43 26.89
CA GLN A 25 16.84 4.40 27.43
C GLN A 25 15.44 4.44 26.80
N ILE A 26 14.89 5.63 26.52
CA ILE A 26 13.63 5.78 25.79
C ILE A 26 13.74 5.14 24.42
N VAL A 27 14.76 5.45 23.62
CA VAL A 27 14.96 4.86 22.28
C VAL A 27 15.01 3.33 22.38
N ILE A 28 15.90 2.79 23.22
CA ILE A 28 16.08 1.33 23.36
C ILE A 28 14.78 0.63 23.77
N SER A 29 14.02 1.20 24.72
CA SER A 29 12.77 0.61 25.20
C SER A 29 11.59 0.79 24.24
N SER A 30 11.64 1.81 23.37
CA SER A 30 10.59 2.14 22.40
C SER A 30 10.66 1.29 21.13
N PHE A 31 11.86 0.88 20.74
CA PHE A 31 12.11 0.13 19.50
C PHE A 31 11.22 -1.11 19.34
N TRP A 32 11.26 -2.02 20.31
CA TRP A 32 10.56 -3.31 20.21
C TRP A 32 9.03 -3.19 20.17
N PRO A 33 8.38 -2.38 21.03
CA PRO A 33 6.95 -2.11 20.92
C PRO A 33 6.54 -1.57 19.55
N MET A 34 7.26 -0.58 19.01
CA MET A 34 6.97 -0.01 17.68
C MET A 34 7.15 -1.04 16.57
N LEU A 35 8.25 -1.80 16.60
CA LEU A 35 8.51 -2.84 15.62
C LEU A 35 7.45 -3.95 15.66
N LYS A 36 6.99 -4.35 16.86
CA LYS A 36 5.85 -5.28 17.02
C LYS A 36 4.57 -4.69 16.44
N GLY A 37 4.29 -3.40 16.69
CA GLY A 37 3.18 -2.69 16.06
C GLY A 37 3.23 -2.76 14.53
N GLY A 38 4.43 -2.56 13.96
CA GLY A 38 4.68 -2.70 12.53
C GLY A 38 4.44 -4.11 12.00
N ILE A 39 5.01 -5.13 12.64
CA ILE A 39 4.96 -6.53 12.20
C ILE A 39 3.56 -7.12 12.34
N TYR A 40 2.87 -6.85 13.45
CA TYR A 40 1.58 -7.48 13.75
C TYR A 40 0.37 -6.70 13.24
N TYR A 41 0.52 -5.39 12.96
CA TYR A 41 -0.60 -4.56 12.50
C TYR A 41 -0.29 -3.86 11.17
N SER A 42 0.76 -3.03 11.06
CA SER A 42 1.02 -2.26 9.82
C SER A 42 1.20 -3.17 8.59
N ILE A 43 2.05 -4.21 8.69
CA ILE A 43 2.33 -5.12 7.58
C ILE A 43 1.08 -5.96 7.21
N PRO A 44 0.38 -6.64 8.13
CA PRO A 44 -0.85 -7.35 7.81
C PRO A 44 -1.93 -6.43 7.23
N LEU A 45 -2.08 -5.22 7.78
CA LEU A 45 -3.02 -4.23 7.27
C LEU A 45 -2.73 -3.86 5.82
N ALA A 46 -1.46 -3.60 5.48
CA ALA A 46 -1.04 -3.33 4.11
C ALA A 46 -1.27 -4.54 3.19
N LEU A 47 -0.87 -5.74 3.61
CA LEU A 47 -1.00 -6.98 2.80
C LEU A 47 -2.45 -7.32 2.48
N ILE A 48 -3.32 -7.32 3.50
CA ILE A 48 -4.75 -7.64 3.33
C ILE A 48 -5.42 -6.57 2.46
N SER A 49 -5.18 -5.29 2.76
CA SER A 49 -5.78 -4.19 2.00
C SER A 49 -5.32 -4.15 0.55
N PHE A 50 -4.04 -4.46 0.31
CA PHE A 50 -3.52 -4.54 -1.05
C PHE A 50 -4.10 -5.73 -1.81
N ALA A 51 -4.23 -6.90 -1.19
CA ALA A 51 -4.82 -8.08 -1.83
C ALA A 51 -6.28 -7.83 -2.24
N ILE A 52 -7.10 -7.30 -1.33
CA ILE A 52 -8.51 -6.96 -1.62
C ILE A 52 -8.57 -5.81 -2.63
N GLY A 53 -7.76 -4.78 -2.45
CA GLY A 53 -7.66 -3.65 -3.37
C GLY A 53 -7.27 -4.08 -4.78
N MET A 54 -6.36 -5.05 -4.94
CA MET A 54 -5.99 -5.62 -6.23
C MET A 54 -7.15 -6.38 -6.88
N ALA A 55 -7.96 -7.12 -6.12
CA ALA A 55 -9.16 -7.76 -6.65
C ALA A 55 -10.17 -6.72 -7.18
N ILE A 56 -10.38 -5.63 -6.43
CA ILE A 56 -11.20 -4.50 -6.86
C ILE A 56 -10.60 -3.84 -8.11
N ALA A 57 -9.28 -3.61 -8.11
CA ALA A 57 -8.58 -2.94 -9.19
C ALA A 57 -8.67 -3.69 -10.52
N LEU A 58 -8.46 -5.02 -10.50
CA LEU A 58 -8.59 -5.87 -11.67
C LEU A 58 -10.02 -5.85 -12.21
N THR A 59 -11.01 -5.95 -11.33
CA THR A 59 -12.43 -5.89 -11.70
C THR A 59 -12.78 -4.56 -12.38
N VAL A 60 -12.41 -3.45 -11.74
CA VAL A 60 -12.68 -2.08 -12.22
C VAL A 60 -11.91 -1.78 -13.51
N ALA A 61 -10.68 -2.27 -13.64
CA ALA A 61 -9.90 -2.11 -14.87
C ALA A 61 -10.53 -2.87 -16.04
N LEU A 62 -10.94 -4.13 -15.84
CA LEU A 62 -11.57 -4.95 -16.87
C LEU A 62 -12.87 -4.32 -17.38
N ILE A 63 -13.76 -3.90 -16.47
CA ILE A 63 -15.01 -3.16 -16.81
C ILE A 63 -14.73 -1.94 -17.70
N ARG A 64 -13.59 -1.28 -17.50
CA ARG A 64 -13.25 -0.02 -18.19
C ARG A 64 -12.43 -0.20 -19.46
N ILE A 65 -11.97 -1.42 -19.75
CA ILE A 65 -11.19 -1.76 -20.96
C ILE A 65 -12.05 -2.48 -21.99
N VAL A 66 -12.94 -3.36 -21.54
CA VAL A 66 -13.80 -4.15 -22.41
C VAL A 66 -14.66 -3.22 -23.28
N PRO A 67 -14.77 -3.47 -24.60
CA PRO A 67 -15.65 -2.70 -25.47
C PRO A 67 -17.08 -2.65 -24.93
N ARG A 68 -17.71 -1.48 -25.01
CA ARG A 68 -19.04 -1.25 -24.44
C ARG A 68 -20.07 -2.10 -25.18
N ALA A 69 -20.73 -3.01 -24.46
CA ALA A 69 -21.74 -3.90 -25.02
C ALA A 69 -23.04 -3.82 -24.19
N GLY A 70 -24.07 -3.19 -24.76
CA GLY A 70 -25.40 -3.09 -24.15
C GLY A 70 -25.51 -2.09 -23.00
N TRP A 71 -26.77 -1.84 -22.59
CA TRP A 71 -27.11 -0.82 -21.58
C TRP A 71 -26.58 -1.16 -20.18
N PHE A 72 -26.58 -2.44 -19.79
CA PHE A 72 -26.10 -2.89 -18.49
C PHE A 72 -24.60 -2.61 -18.29
N HIS A 73 -23.77 -2.89 -19.30
CA HIS A 73 -22.35 -2.59 -19.25
C HIS A 73 -22.08 -1.08 -19.16
N GLU A 74 -22.86 -0.26 -19.85
CA GLU A 74 -22.74 1.21 -19.78
C GLU A 74 -23.02 1.74 -18.37
N ILE A 75 -24.01 1.18 -17.66
CA ILE A 75 -24.29 1.53 -16.26
C ILE A 75 -23.08 1.18 -15.37
N ILE A 76 -22.58 -0.04 -15.45
CA ILE A 76 -21.44 -0.49 -14.62
C ILE A 76 -20.19 0.33 -14.94
N TYR A 77 -19.93 0.64 -16.21
CA TYR A 77 -18.82 1.48 -16.64
C TYR A 77 -18.90 2.89 -16.00
N ARG A 78 -20.10 3.49 -15.97
CA ARG A 78 -20.31 4.79 -15.32
C ARG A 78 -20.11 4.72 -13.81
N LEU A 79 -20.63 3.68 -13.15
CA LEU A 79 -20.41 3.46 -11.72
C LEU A 79 -18.92 3.30 -11.39
N ALA A 80 -18.18 2.52 -12.18
CA ALA A 80 -16.74 2.36 -12.05
C ALA A 80 -15.99 3.70 -12.23
N ARG A 81 -16.41 4.53 -13.17
CA ARG A 81 -15.86 5.89 -13.37
C ARG A 81 -16.12 6.79 -12.17
N ILE A 82 -17.35 6.78 -11.64
CA ILE A 82 -17.72 7.57 -10.46
C ILE A 82 -16.91 7.12 -9.24
N TYR A 83 -16.84 5.81 -8.99
CA TYR A 83 -16.04 5.23 -7.91
C TYR A 83 -14.57 5.68 -8.01
N VAL A 84 -13.92 5.50 -9.18
CA VAL A 84 -12.52 5.91 -9.35
C VAL A 84 -12.36 7.42 -9.17
N SER A 85 -13.28 8.23 -9.69
CA SER A 85 -13.24 9.68 -9.54
C SER A 85 -13.38 10.12 -8.09
N ALA A 86 -14.34 9.55 -7.35
CA ALA A 86 -14.60 9.90 -5.95
C ALA A 86 -13.42 9.53 -5.06
N ILE A 87 -12.89 8.31 -5.22
CA ILE A 87 -11.79 7.81 -4.40
C ILE A 87 -10.48 8.52 -4.70
N ARG A 88 -10.15 8.79 -5.98
CA ARG A 88 -8.93 9.52 -6.32
C ARG A 88 -9.05 11.02 -6.09
N GLY A 89 -10.27 11.56 -6.08
CA GLY A 89 -10.56 12.96 -5.82
C GLY A 89 -10.72 13.32 -4.35
N THR A 90 -10.66 12.36 -3.43
CA THR A 90 -10.79 12.60 -1.99
C THR A 90 -9.59 12.06 -1.21
N PRO A 91 -9.16 12.72 -0.12
CA PRO A 91 -8.04 12.23 0.68
C PRO A 91 -8.34 10.87 1.33
N MET A 92 -7.34 9.99 1.36
CA MET A 92 -7.40 8.68 2.03
C MET A 92 -7.86 8.81 3.49
N LEU A 93 -7.32 9.79 4.22
CA LEU A 93 -7.66 10.01 5.63
C LEU A 93 -9.16 10.33 5.81
N VAL A 94 -9.74 11.11 4.90
CA VAL A 94 -11.17 11.44 4.94
C VAL A 94 -12.02 10.19 4.69
N GLN A 95 -11.63 9.35 3.73
CA GLN A 95 -12.31 8.08 3.45
C GLN A 95 -12.28 7.16 4.68
N LEU A 96 -11.13 7.05 5.33
CA LEU A 96 -10.95 6.28 6.56
C LEU A 96 -11.86 6.78 7.69
N PHE A 97 -11.97 8.11 7.87
CA PHE A 97 -12.84 8.70 8.89
C PHE A 97 -14.33 8.50 8.57
N ILE A 98 -14.74 8.59 7.31
CA ILE A 98 -16.13 8.30 6.91
C ILE A 98 -16.49 6.86 7.26
N ILE A 99 -15.60 5.91 7.01
CA ILE A 99 -15.86 4.50 7.32
C ILE A 99 -15.91 4.27 8.83
N PHE A 100 -14.95 4.79 9.59
CA PHE A 100 -14.85 4.51 11.01
C PHE A 100 -15.84 5.33 11.87
N TYR A 101 -15.93 6.63 11.64
CA TYR A 101 -16.78 7.54 12.42
C TYR A 101 -18.14 7.82 11.78
N GLY A 102 -18.24 7.75 10.45
CA GLY A 102 -19.48 8.04 9.72
C GLY A 102 -20.48 6.89 9.70
N LEU A 103 -20.05 5.66 9.36
CA LEU A 103 -20.93 4.49 9.30
C LEU A 103 -21.73 4.20 10.58
N PRO A 104 -21.20 4.44 11.80
CA PRO A 104 -21.98 4.28 13.03
C PRO A 104 -23.27 5.12 13.06
N SER A 105 -23.31 6.28 12.38
CA SER A 105 -24.51 7.14 12.31
C SER A 105 -25.69 6.49 11.56
N VAL A 106 -25.41 5.51 10.71
CA VAL A 106 -26.42 4.71 9.97
C VAL A 106 -26.57 3.30 10.53
N GLY A 107 -26.09 3.07 11.76
CA GLY A 107 -26.24 1.81 12.49
C GLY A 107 -25.17 0.75 12.21
N VAL A 108 -24.16 1.05 11.39
CA VAL A 108 -23.08 0.11 11.05
C VAL A 108 -21.84 0.44 11.87
N LYS A 109 -21.56 -0.38 12.90
CA LYS A 109 -20.36 -0.24 13.75
C LYS A 109 -19.32 -1.25 13.30
N LEU A 110 -18.12 -0.75 13.01
CA LEU A 110 -16.98 -1.56 12.60
C LEU A 110 -15.83 -1.31 13.57
N ASP A 111 -15.12 -2.38 13.90
CA ASP A 111 -13.89 -2.25 14.67
C ASP A 111 -12.82 -1.46 13.88
N PRO A 112 -11.82 -0.85 14.57
CA PRO A 112 -10.74 -0.10 13.95
C PRO A 112 -10.05 -0.79 12.77
N PHE A 113 -9.65 -2.05 12.98
CA PHE A 113 -8.86 -2.81 12.01
C PHE A 113 -9.62 -3.12 10.71
N PRO A 114 -10.84 -3.70 10.73
CA PRO A 114 -11.62 -3.89 9.50
C PRO A 114 -12.02 -2.56 8.85
N SER A 115 -12.26 -1.49 9.61
CA SER A 115 -12.52 -0.16 9.05
C SER A 115 -11.36 0.34 8.20
N ALA A 116 -10.13 0.19 8.71
CA ALA A 116 -8.92 0.53 7.98
C ALA A 116 -8.72 -0.34 6.74
N ILE A 117 -8.97 -1.66 6.83
CA ILE A 117 -8.90 -2.57 5.68
C ILE A 117 -9.84 -2.10 4.57
N ILE A 118 -11.10 -1.78 4.89
CA ILE A 118 -12.09 -1.36 3.89
C ILE A 118 -11.65 -0.05 3.23
N ALA A 119 -11.25 0.95 4.01
CA ALA A 119 -10.82 2.25 3.50
C ALA A 119 -9.62 2.10 2.55
N PHE A 120 -8.59 1.40 3.01
CA PHE A 120 -7.37 1.19 2.24
C PHE A 120 -7.62 0.34 1.00
N SER A 121 -8.42 -0.73 1.08
CA SER A 121 -8.77 -1.57 -0.06
C SER A 121 -9.52 -0.80 -1.14
N LEU A 122 -10.49 0.02 -0.75
CA LEU A 122 -11.24 0.87 -1.68
C LEU A 122 -10.33 1.90 -2.35
N ASN A 123 -9.39 2.48 -1.61
CA ASN A 123 -8.45 3.42 -2.17
C ASN A 123 -7.50 2.76 -3.19
N ILE A 124 -6.86 1.66 -2.77
CA ILE A 124 -5.96 0.88 -3.62
C ILE A 124 -6.70 0.38 -4.86
N GLY A 125 -7.95 -0.09 -4.71
CA GLY A 125 -8.78 -0.50 -5.84
C GLY A 125 -8.89 0.56 -6.93
N ALA A 126 -9.09 1.82 -6.56
CA ALA A 126 -9.21 2.90 -7.54
C ALA A 126 -7.87 3.24 -8.19
N TYR A 127 -6.81 3.45 -7.39
CA TYR A 127 -5.49 3.83 -7.90
C TYR A 127 -4.82 2.71 -8.71
N ALA A 128 -4.88 1.47 -8.22
CA ALA A 128 -4.33 0.31 -8.93
C ALA A 128 -5.15 -0.03 -10.19
N SER A 129 -6.47 0.24 -10.23
CA SER A 129 -7.26 0.03 -11.47
C SER A 129 -6.75 0.90 -12.62
N GLU A 130 -6.34 2.13 -12.33
CA GLU A 130 -5.77 3.04 -13.33
C GLU A 130 -4.38 2.58 -13.77
N THR A 131 -3.58 2.08 -12.83
CA THR A 131 -2.26 1.51 -13.12
C THR A 131 -2.37 0.30 -14.04
N VAL A 132 -3.26 -0.65 -13.71
CA VAL A 132 -3.52 -1.84 -14.54
C VAL A 132 -4.05 -1.43 -15.91
N ARG A 133 -5.02 -0.52 -15.96
CA ARG A 133 -5.59 -0.02 -17.23
C ARG A 133 -4.55 0.68 -18.10
N ALA A 134 -3.74 1.56 -17.53
CA ALA A 134 -2.67 2.25 -18.24
C ALA A 134 -1.62 1.26 -18.78
N SER A 135 -1.29 0.23 -18.00
CA SER A 135 -0.34 -0.81 -18.41
C SER A 135 -0.87 -1.61 -19.60
N ILE A 136 -2.16 -1.97 -19.61
CA ILE A 136 -2.79 -2.66 -20.74
C ILE A 136 -2.82 -1.76 -21.99
N LEU A 137 -3.17 -0.48 -21.83
CA LEU A 137 -3.26 0.47 -22.94
C LEU A 137 -1.90 0.93 -23.47
N SER A 138 -0.82 0.72 -22.71
CA SER A 138 0.54 1.03 -23.16
C SER A 138 1.07 0.04 -24.21
N ILE A 139 0.44 -1.14 -24.34
CA ILE A 139 0.87 -2.15 -25.29
C ILE A 139 0.55 -1.68 -26.72
N PRO A 140 1.54 -1.67 -27.65
CA PRO A 140 1.35 -1.17 -29.00
C PRO A 140 0.19 -1.84 -29.73
N LYS A 141 -0.57 -1.07 -30.51
CA LYS A 141 -1.69 -1.60 -31.32
C LYS A 141 -1.26 -2.71 -32.28
N GLY A 142 -0.02 -2.66 -32.80
CA GLY A 142 0.53 -3.73 -33.64
C GLY A 142 0.55 -5.11 -32.97
N GLN A 143 0.64 -5.21 -31.64
CA GLN A 143 0.53 -6.49 -30.93
C GLN A 143 -0.89 -7.07 -31.00
N TRP A 144 -1.90 -6.20 -30.98
CA TRP A 144 -3.29 -6.60 -31.17
C TRP A 144 -3.55 -7.05 -32.61
N GLU A 145 -3.05 -6.28 -33.58
CA GLU A 145 -3.18 -6.54 -35.02
C GLU A 145 -2.45 -7.83 -35.43
N ALA A 146 -1.26 -8.08 -34.88
CA ALA A 146 -0.51 -9.32 -35.11
C ALA A 146 -1.28 -10.55 -34.61
N GLY A 147 -1.88 -10.47 -33.41
CA GLY A 147 -2.72 -11.53 -32.87
C GLY A 147 -3.91 -11.86 -33.79
N SER A 148 -4.62 -10.84 -34.28
CA SER A 148 -5.70 -11.05 -35.24
C SER A 148 -5.23 -11.61 -36.58
N THR A 149 -4.04 -11.22 -37.05
CA THR A 149 -3.47 -11.68 -38.33
C THR A 149 -3.18 -13.18 -38.31
N VAL A 150 -2.76 -13.73 -37.17
CA VAL A 150 -2.53 -15.17 -36.98
C VAL A 150 -3.79 -15.92 -36.54
N GLY A 151 -4.97 -15.30 -36.63
CA GLY A 151 -6.27 -15.94 -36.38
C GLY A 151 -6.71 -16.02 -34.92
N LEU A 152 -6.04 -15.31 -34.00
CA LEU A 152 -6.49 -15.25 -32.60
C LEU A 152 -7.73 -14.33 -32.47
N THR A 153 -8.72 -14.80 -31.71
CA THR A 153 -9.84 -13.98 -31.25
C THR A 153 -9.35 -12.88 -30.31
N TYR A 154 -10.14 -11.81 -30.12
CA TYR A 154 -9.81 -10.72 -29.20
C TYR A 154 -9.39 -11.21 -27.80
N LEU A 155 -10.12 -12.18 -27.25
CA LEU A 155 -9.84 -12.72 -25.92
C LEU A 155 -8.56 -13.59 -25.90
N GLN A 156 -8.29 -14.34 -26.96
CA GLN A 156 -7.04 -15.09 -27.11
C GLN A 156 -5.84 -14.16 -27.26
N THR A 157 -5.95 -13.12 -28.09
CA THR A 157 -4.93 -12.07 -28.23
C THR A 157 -4.68 -11.38 -26.89
N PHE A 158 -5.75 -10.99 -26.18
CA PHE A 158 -5.62 -10.39 -24.87
C PHE A 158 -4.90 -11.33 -23.88
N ARG A 159 -5.35 -12.58 -23.75
CA ARG A 159 -4.81 -13.53 -22.76
C ARG A 159 -3.36 -13.95 -23.06
N HIS A 160 -3.02 -14.20 -24.31
CA HIS A 160 -1.74 -14.80 -24.70
C HIS A 160 -0.68 -13.78 -25.10
N VAL A 161 -1.08 -12.62 -25.62
CA VAL A 161 -0.15 -11.60 -26.13
C VAL A 161 -0.11 -10.38 -25.20
N ILE A 162 -1.26 -9.78 -24.92
CA ILE A 162 -1.32 -8.47 -24.27
C ILE A 162 -1.12 -8.56 -22.76
N LEU A 163 -1.86 -9.46 -22.09
CA LEU A 163 -1.87 -9.59 -20.64
C LEU A 163 -0.47 -9.89 -20.07
N PRO A 164 0.33 -10.83 -20.62
CA PRO A 164 1.69 -11.07 -20.12
C PRO A 164 2.60 -9.84 -20.23
N GLN A 165 2.45 -9.03 -21.28
CA GLN A 165 3.20 -7.78 -21.45
C GLN A 165 2.72 -6.71 -20.45
N ALA A 166 1.41 -6.52 -20.34
CA ALA A 166 0.81 -5.56 -19.43
C ALA A 166 1.10 -5.88 -17.95
N LEU A 167 1.20 -7.16 -17.59
CA LEU A 167 1.59 -7.58 -16.25
C LEU A 167 3.03 -7.14 -15.93
N ARG A 168 3.97 -7.28 -16.88
CA ARG A 168 5.35 -6.81 -16.69
C ARG A 168 5.42 -5.30 -16.50
N VAL A 169 4.67 -4.55 -17.31
CA VAL A 169 4.59 -3.09 -17.22
C VAL A 169 3.93 -2.62 -15.91
N SER A 170 2.95 -3.37 -15.40
CA SER A 170 2.21 -2.96 -14.19
C SER A 170 2.92 -3.28 -12.88
N VAL A 171 3.83 -4.25 -12.83
CA VAL A 171 4.48 -4.66 -11.58
C VAL A 171 5.30 -3.54 -10.91
N PRO A 172 6.17 -2.78 -11.60
CA PRO A 172 6.91 -1.68 -10.97
C PRO A 172 6.00 -0.62 -10.30
N PRO A 173 4.98 -0.03 -10.97
CA PRO A 173 4.11 0.95 -10.33
C PRO A 173 3.20 0.34 -9.25
N LEU A 174 2.76 -0.92 -9.40
CA LEU A 174 1.97 -1.60 -8.35
C LEU A 174 2.82 -1.89 -7.10
N SER A 175 4.09 -2.23 -7.26
CA SER A 175 5.03 -2.43 -6.15
C SER A 175 5.27 -1.11 -5.40
N ASN A 176 5.47 -0.01 -6.12
CA ASN A 176 5.54 1.32 -5.53
C ASN A 176 4.26 1.71 -4.78
N THR A 177 3.09 1.33 -5.31
CA THR A 177 1.81 1.54 -4.63
C THR A 177 1.73 0.73 -3.33
N PHE A 178 2.21 -0.52 -3.32
CA PHE A 178 2.27 -1.33 -2.11
C PHE A 178 3.20 -0.75 -1.05
N ILE A 179 4.41 -0.31 -1.42
CA ILE A 179 5.35 0.34 -0.49
C ILE A 179 4.74 1.64 0.05
N SER A 180 4.01 2.39 -0.77
CA SER A 180 3.28 3.58 -0.33
C SER A 180 2.19 3.23 0.67
N LEU A 181 1.42 2.19 0.42
CA LEU A 181 0.39 1.71 1.35
C LEU A 181 0.95 1.33 2.72
N VAL A 182 2.14 0.70 2.78
CA VAL A 182 2.79 0.38 4.06
C VAL A 182 3.03 1.64 4.89
N LYS A 183 3.44 2.75 4.26
CA LYS A 183 3.57 4.05 4.93
C LYS A 183 2.20 4.64 5.29
N ASP A 184 1.22 4.52 4.41
CA ASP A 184 -0.14 5.02 4.62
C ASP A 184 -0.87 4.31 5.77
N THR A 185 -0.43 3.10 6.17
CA THR A 185 -0.98 2.43 7.37
C THR A 185 -0.81 3.26 8.64
N SER A 186 0.13 4.21 8.68
CA SER A 186 0.26 5.19 9.77
C SER A 186 -1.00 6.04 9.97
N LEU A 187 -1.81 6.25 8.92
CA LEU A 187 -3.11 6.94 9.02
C LEU A 187 -4.09 6.16 9.92
N ALA A 188 -3.94 4.84 10.04
CA ALA A 188 -4.80 4.01 10.88
C ALA A 188 -4.64 4.30 12.38
N SER A 189 -3.51 4.90 12.81
CA SER A 189 -3.30 5.39 14.18
C SER A 189 -4.37 6.36 14.65
N LEU A 190 -4.95 7.11 13.71
CA LEU A 190 -5.97 8.13 13.94
C LEU A 190 -7.36 7.52 14.15
N VAL A 191 -7.56 6.26 13.77
CA VAL A 191 -8.79 5.51 14.02
C VAL A 191 -8.56 4.35 14.98
N LEU A 192 -7.63 4.54 15.93
CA LEU A 192 -7.38 3.63 17.07
C LEU A 192 -6.74 2.28 16.72
N VAL A 193 -6.27 2.07 15.49
CA VAL A 193 -5.46 0.88 15.19
C VAL A 193 -4.09 1.04 15.85
N THR A 194 -3.70 0.07 16.68
CA THR A 194 -2.45 0.11 17.45
C THR A 194 -1.23 -0.35 16.65
N GLU A 195 -1.09 0.22 15.45
CA GLU A 195 0.04 -0.01 14.55
C GLU A 195 1.32 0.73 14.98
N LEU A 196 2.40 0.64 14.20
CA LEU A 196 3.72 1.19 14.51
C LEU A 196 3.66 2.66 14.98
N PHE A 197 3.01 3.54 14.22
CA PHE A 197 2.96 4.96 14.55
C PHE A 197 2.08 5.23 15.78
N LYS A 198 1.02 4.45 15.99
CA LYS A 198 0.22 4.50 17.21
C LYS A 198 1.03 4.10 18.45
N GLN A 199 1.92 3.13 18.35
CA GLN A 199 2.85 2.80 19.45
C GLN A 199 3.75 3.98 19.78
N ALA A 200 4.30 4.66 18.77
CA ALA A 200 5.09 5.88 18.95
C ALA A 200 4.28 6.98 19.68
N GLN A 201 3.01 7.19 19.32
CA GLN A 201 2.12 8.13 20.01
C GLN A 201 1.86 7.74 21.48
N ILE A 202 1.66 6.45 21.77
CA ILE A 202 1.45 5.96 23.14
C ILE A 202 2.68 6.20 24.01
N ILE A 203 3.87 6.01 23.46
CA ILE A 203 5.15 6.21 24.14
C ILE A 203 5.36 7.71 24.41
N THR A 204 5.20 8.55 23.39
CA THR A 204 5.39 10.00 23.49
C THR A 204 4.38 10.67 24.41
N ALA A 205 3.16 10.14 24.51
CA ALA A 205 2.17 10.61 25.48
C ALA A 205 2.60 10.41 26.95
N ARG A 206 3.60 9.56 27.23
CA ARG A 206 4.10 9.29 28.59
C ARG A 206 5.38 10.06 28.92
N ASN A 207 6.26 10.25 27.93
CA ASN A 207 7.59 10.83 28.14
C ASN A 207 7.80 12.21 27.49
N TYR A 208 6.87 12.66 26.63
CA TYR A 208 6.93 13.93 25.91
C TYR A 208 8.14 14.13 24.98
N GLU A 209 8.89 13.07 24.67
CA GLU A 209 10.04 13.08 23.76
C GLU A 209 9.63 12.85 22.29
N PHE A 210 8.78 13.73 21.76
CA PHE A 210 8.17 13.58 20.43
C PHE A 210 9.19 13.43 19.30
N MET A 211 10.16 14.35 19.21
CA MET A 211 11.15 14.36 18.13
C MET A 211 11.97 13.07 18.11
N LEU A 212 12.35 12.58 19.30
CA LEU A 212 13.19 11.41 19.46
C LEU A 212 12.47 10.14 18.98
N VAL A 213 11.27 9.89 19.52
CA VAL A 213 10.50 8.67 19.23
C VAL A 213 9.93 8.69 17.81
N TYR A 214 9.51 9.85 17.29
CA TYR A 214 9.03 9.93 15.90
C TYR A 214 10.16 9.77 14.88
N THR A 215 11.37 10.24 15.18
CA THR A 215 12.56 9.96 14.35
C THR A 215 12.88 8.47 14.35
N GLU A 216 12.80 7.82 15.51
CA GLU A 216 12.97 6.37 15.62
C GLU A 216 11.90 5.61 14.81
N ALA A 217 10.62 5.97 14.93
CA ALA A 217 9.54 5.41 14.13
C ALA A 217 9.80 5.57 12.62
N ALA A 218 10.29 6.75 12.19
CA ALA A 218 10.66 7.01 10.81
C ALA A 218 11.80 6.10 10.32
N ILE A 219 12.81 5.85 11.16
CA ILE A 219 13.90 4.91 10.86
C ILE A 219 13.37 3.48 10.71
N ILE A 220 12.44 3.05 11.57
CA ILE A 220 11.83 1.72 11.46
C ILE A 220 11.02 1.61 10.16
N TYR A 221 10.17 2.59 9.85
CA TYR A 221 9.44 2.65 8.58
C TYR A 221 10.38 2.63 7.38
N TRP A 222 11.47 3.39 7.44
CA TRP A 222 12.47 3.43 6.38
C TRP A 222 13.16 2.09 6.20
N GLY A 223 13.54 1.41 7.28
CA GLY A 223 14.11 0.06 7.23
C GLY A 223 13.18 -0.96 6.58
N ILE A 224 11.88 -0.93 6.93
CA ILE A 224 10.85 -1.76 6.28
C ILE A 224 10.76 -1.43 4.78
N CYS A 225 10.69 -0.14 4.42
CA CYS A 225 10.60 0.29 3.03
C CYS A 225 11.84 -0.06 2.21
N LEU A 226 13.05 0.02 2.79
CA LEU A 226 14.30 -0.40 2.16
C LEU A 226 14.27 -1.89 1.82
N PHE A 227 13.82 -2.72 2.78
CA PHE A 227 13.69 -4.16 2.56
C PHE A 227 12.69 -4.47 1.42
N LEU A 228 11.54 -3.79 1.41
CA LEU A 228 10.55 -3.95 0.34
C LEU A 228 11.06 -3.46 -1.01
N THR A 229 11.79 -2.35 -1.05
CA THR A 229 12.43 -1.81 -2.27
C THR A 229 13.46 -2.78 -2.83
N PHE A 230 14.23 -3.43 -1.96
CA PHE A 230 15.16 -4.48 -2.37
C PHE A 230 14.45 -5.69 -2.99
N ILE A 231 13.32 -6.12 -2.42
CA ILE A 231 12.48 -7.18 -3.00
C ILE A 231 11.92 -6.74 -4.35
N GLN A 232 11.42 -5.51 -4.45
CA GLN A 232 10.91 -4.93 -5.69
C GLN A 232 11.98 -4.94 -6.79
N GLY A 233 13.21 -4.48 -6.50
CA GLY A 233 14.29 -4.48 -7.49
C GLY A 233 14.64 -5.88 -8.03
N LYS A 234 14.59 -6.90 -7.17
CA LYS A 234 14.74 -8.31 -7.60
C LYS A 234 13.61 -8.77 -8.49
N LEU A 235 12.37 -8.38 -8.19
CA LEU A 235 11.19 -8.71 -8.99
C LEU A 235 11.26 -8.06 -10.37
N GLU A 236 11.60 -6.76 -10.43
CA GLU A 236 11.75 -5.99 -11.68
C GLU A 236 12.84 -6.60 -12.58
N THR A 237 14.04 -6.86 -12.02
CA THR A 237 15.15 -7.49 -12.77
C THR A 237 14.77 -8.87 -13.34
N ARG A 238 13.88 -9.61 -12.67
CA ARG A 238 13.40 -10.90 -13.17
C ARG A 238 12.41 -10.75 -14.34
N LEU A 239 11.61 -9.70 -14.34
CA LEU A 239 10.62 -9.44 -15.39
C LEU A 239 11.26 -8.85 -16.66
N ASP A 240 12.30 -8.04 -16.50
CA ASP A 240 13.03 -7.41 -17.62
C ASP A 240 13.94 -8.37 -18.39
N ARG A 241 14.22 -9.56 -17.84
CA ARG A 241 15.13 -10.55 -18.43
C ARG A 241 14.74 -11.05 -19.83
N TYR A 242 13.51 -10.81 -20.27
CA TYR A 242 12.98 -11.25 -21.56
C TYR A 242 12.75 -10.10 -22.56
N VAL A 243 13.29 -8.91 -22.28
CA VAL A 243 13.24 -7.76 -23.20
C VAL A 243 14.47 -7.81 -24.11
N ALA A 244 14.26 -8.03 -25.41
CA ALA A 244 15.25 -7.64 -26.40
C ALA A 244 15.34 -6.11 -26.39
N LYS A 245 16.49 -5.58 -25.99
CA LYS A 245 16.77 -4.14 -26.05
C LYS A 245 16.99 -3.71 -27.49
#